data_AF-A0A5C6M1D4-F1
#
_entry.id   AF-A0A5C6M1D4-F1
#
_cell.length_a   1.000
_cell.length_b   1.000
_cell.length_c   1.000
_cell.angle_alpha   90.00
_cell.angle_beta   90.00
_cell.angle_gamma   90.00
#
_symmetry.space_group_name_H-M   'P 1'
#
loop_
_entity.id
_entity.type
_entity.pdbx_description
1 polymer ?
#
loop_
_entity_poly.entity_id
_entity_poly.type
_entity_poly.pdbx_seq_one_letter_code
_entity_poly.pdbx_strand_id
1 'polypeptide(L)'
;MVINPQTTQSAAALESPISKTASLQLEKCAQFRLELTVIEIKNLHGQILLSLSDGKILNSHAQTIGMTNGKNLLNPAGQVLAEVEGGSIFRQKKDVLLRVEGSRVVNISGQHIATVENGSEDERTLLAAAYLVFLQ
;
A
#
# COMPACT_ATOMS: atom_id res chain seq x y z
N MET A 1 -30.65 45.15 -62.54
CA MET A 1 -31.33 44.34 -61.52
C MET A 1 -30.38 43.21 -61.14
N VAL A 2 -29.92 42.97 -59.91
CA VAL A 2 -30.12 43.53 -58.57
C VAL A 2 -28.82 43.25 -57.79
N ILE A 3 -28.42 44.26 -57.03
CA ILE A 3 -27.49 44.36 -55.90
C ILE A 3 -27.34 43.15 -54.94
N ASN A 4 -26.07 42.76 -54.69
CA ASN A 4 -25.37 42.76 -53.38
C ASN A 4 -25.72 41.68 -52.30
N PRO A 5 -25.02 41.59 -51.13
CA PRO A 5 -24.10 40.48 -50.77
C PRO A 5 -24.28 39.94 -49.32
N GLN A 6 -23.23 39.29 -48.76
CA GLN A 6 -23.01 38.84 -47.36
C GLN A 6 -23.58 37.44 -47.02
N THR A 7 -22.98 36.60 -46.17
CA THR A 7 -22.17 36.89 -44.97
C THR A 7 -21.30 35.68 -44.59
N THR A 8 -20.08 35.95 -44.14
CA THR A 8 -19.16 35.06 -43.40
C THR A 8 -19.69 34.74 -42.00
N GLN A 9 -19.67 33.49 -41.55
CA GLN A 9 -19.60 33.09 -40.12
C GLN A 9 -19.34 31.58 -40.06
N SER A 10 -18.09 31.15 -39.84
CA SER A 10 -17.55 30.78 -38.52
C SER A 10 -18.47 29.82 -37.75
N ALA A 11 -18.29 28.52 -37.94
CA ALA A 11 -18.79 27.50 -37.03
C ALA A 11 -17.59 26.94 -36.25
N ALA A 12 -17.09 27.75 -35.31
CA ALA A 12 -16.28 27.26 -34.22
C ALA A 12 -17.17 26.45 -33.26
N ALA A 13 -16.65 25.29 -32.86
CA ALA A 13 -16.88 24.59 -31.60
C ALA A 13 -18.33 24.19 -31.22
N LEU A 14 -18.60 22.89 -31.33
CA LEU A 14 -19.43 22.17 -30.35
C LEU A 14 -18.65 20.92 -29.88
N GLU A 15 -17.44 21.11 -29.35
CA GLU A 15 -16.89 20.13 -28.43
C GLU A 15 -17.62 20.28 -27.10
N SER A 16 -18.49 19.31 -26.82
CA SER A 16 -19.32 19.25 -25.62
C SER A 16 -18.48 19.48 -24.34
N PRO A 17 -18.89 20.39 -23.43
CA PRO A 17 -18.19 20.65 -22.17
C PRO A 17 -18.14 19.42 -21.25
N ILE A 18 -18.95 18.39 -21.52
CA ILE A 18 -18.98 17.14 -20.76
C ILE A 18 -17.67 16.34 -20.95
N SER A 19 -17.06 16.42 -22.15
CA SER A 19 -15.83 15.67 -22.46
C SER A 19 -14.62 16.21 -21.70
N LYS A 20 -14.49 17.54 -21.56
CA LYS A 20 -13.39 18.15 -20.80
C LYS A 20 -13.52 17.93 -19.30
N THR A 21 -14.73 17.93 -18.74
CA THR A 21 -14.95 17.70 -17.30
C THR A 21 -14.73 16.24 -16.90
N ALA A 22 -15.12 15.28 -17.74
CA ALA A 22 -14.89 13.86 -17.48
C ALA A 22 -13.40 13.49 -17.53
N SER A 23 -12.67 14.00 -18.53
CA SER A 23 -11.22 13.79 -18.64
C SER A 23 -10.46 14.42 -17.47
N LEU A 24 -10.87 15.62 -17.04
CA LEU A 24 -10.26 16.28 -15.88
C LEU A 24 -10.55 15.55 -14.56
N GLN A 25 -11.70 14.87 -14.42
CA GLN A 25 -11.98 14.04 -13.24
C GLN A 25 -11.18 12.73 -13.24
N LEU A 26 -10.99 12.10 -14.40
CA LEU A 26 -10.15 10.91 -14.51
C LEU A 26 -8.67 11.22 -14.23
N GLU A 27 -8.18 12.36 -14.72
CA GLU A 27 -6.82 12.84 -14.41
C GLU A 27 -6.69 13.27 -12.94
N LYS A 28 -7.72 13.85 -12.30
CA LYS A 28 -7.69 14.15 -10.86
C LYS A 28 -7.69 12.88 -10.00
N CYS A 29 -8.38 11.82 -10.44
CA CYS A 29 -8.29 10.50 -9.81
C CYS A 29 -6.91 9.85 -10.00
N ALA A 30 -6.24 10.09 -11.13
CA ALA A 30 -4.87 9.62 -11.37
C ALA A 30 -3.81 10.48 -10.63
N GLN A 31 -4.06 11.77 -10.42
CA GLN A 31 -3.15 12.70 -9.74
C GLN A 31 -3.23 12.58 -8.20
N PHE A 32 -4.34 12.08 -7.65
CA PHE A 32 -4.45 11.69 -6.23
C PHE A 32 -3.84 10.29 -5.96
N ARG A 33 -3.03 9.78 -6.89
CA ARG A 33 -1.99 8.79 -6.63
C ARG A 33 -0.88 9.47 -5.82
N LEU A 34 -1.25 9.98 -4.64
CA LEU A 34 -0.32 10.10 -3.52
C LEU A 34 0.45 8.77 -3.49
N GLU A 35 1.76 8.88 -3.41
CA GLU A 35 2.71 7.77 -3.34
C GLU A 35 2.36 6.84 -2.17
N LEU A 36 1.33 6.03 -2.34
CA LEU A 36 0.99 4.88 -1.53
C LEU A 36 2.13 3.92 -1.76
N THR A 37 3.18 4.15 -0.97
CA THR A 37 4.35 3.30 -0.95
C THR A 37 3.87 2.00 -0.34
N VAL A 38 3.45 1.07 -1.20
CA VAL A 38 3.04 -0.26 -0.78
C VAL A 38 4.30 -0.94 -0.25
N ILE A 39 4.22 -1.35 1.00
CA ILE A 39 5.29 -2.09 1.67
C ILE A 39 4.95 -3.56 1.45
N GLU A 40 5.91 -4.32 0.94
CA GLU A 40 5.69 -5.73 0.57
C GLU A 40 6.68 -6.61 1.31
N ILE A 41 6.19 -7.75 1.78
CA ILE A 41 7.04 -8.84 2.26
C ILE A 41 7.05 -9.96 1.24
N LYS A 42 8.25 -10.38 0.87
CA LYS A 42 8.52 -11.40 -0.14
C LYS A 42 9.24 -12.58 0.48
N ASN A 43 8.96 -13.78 0.01
CA ASN A 43 9.79 -14.94 0.35
C ASN A 43 11.16 -14.87 -0.36
N LEU A 44 12.03 -15.83 -0.06
CA LEU A 44 13.38 -15.90 -0.66
C LEU A 44 13.37 -16.13 -2.19
N HIS A 45 12.25 -16.56 -2.76
CA HIS A 45 12.05 -16.70 -4.20
C HIS A 45 11.47 -15.44 -4.86
N GLY A 46 11.26 -14.36 -4.10
CA GLY A 46 10.72 -13.10 -4.60
C GLY A 46 9.19 -13.04 -4.74
N GLN A 47 8.46 -14.05 -4.28
CA GLN A 47 7.00 -14.03 -4.31
C GLN A 47 6.46 -13.13 -3.20
N ILE A 48 5.55 -12.22 -3.55
CA ILE A 48 4.86 -11.36 -2.59
C ILE A 48 3.92 -12.24 -1.74
N LEU A 49 4.09 -12.14 -0.42
CA LEU A 49 3.30 -12.88 0.55
C LEU A 49 2.19 -12.02 1.13
N LEU A 50 2.56 -10.82 1.61
CA LEU A 50 1.65 -9.83 2.19
C LEU A 50 2.08 -8.43 1.75
N SER A 51 1.15 -7.48 1.83
CA SER A 51 1.45 -6.06 1.68
C SER A 51 0.80 -5.23 2.77
N LEU A 52 1.45 -4.13 3.16
CA LEU A 52 0.91 -3.11 4.04
C LEU A 52 0.56 -1.86 3.22
N SER A 53 -0.69 -1.44 3.30
CA SER A 53 -1.22 -0.25 2.64
C SER A 53 -2.23 0.43 3.55
N ASP A 54 -2.04 1.72 3.84
CA ASP A 54 -2.98 2.53 4.65
C ASP A 54 -3.34 1.85 5.98
N GLY A 55 -2.32 1.33 6.67
CA GLY A 55 -2.48 0.62 7.95
C GLY A 55 -3.18 -0.75 7.85
N LYS A 56 -3.43 -1.28 6.65
CA LYS A 56 -4.07 -2.58 6.42
C LYS A 56 -3.07 -3.58 5.90
N ILE A 57 -3.11 -4.79 6.46
CA ILE A 57 -2.37 -5.95 5.96
C ILE A 57 -3.25 -6.69 4.97
N LEU A 58 -2.75 -6.80 3.74
CA LEU A 58 -3.43 -7.47 2.63
C LEU A 58 -2.70 -8.78 2.30
N ASN A 59 -3.46 -9.82 1.96
CA ASN A 59 -2.93 -11.04 1.37
C ASN A 59 -2.73 -10.89 -0.16
N SER A 60 -2.24 -11.95 -0.81
CA SER A 60 -2.04 -12.00 -2.27
C SER A 60 -3.33 -11.82 -3.10
N HIS A 61 -4.50 -11.96 -2.49
CA HIS A 61 -5.82 -11.72 -3.11
C HIS A 61 -6.38 -10.32 -2.79
N ALA A 62 -5.55 -9.42 -2.25
CA ALA A 62 -5.92 -8.07 -1.81
C ALA A 62 -7.00 -8.03 -0.70
N GLN A 63 -7.16 -9.12 0.05
CA GLN A 63 -8.08 -9.17 1.18
C GLN A 63 -7.39 -8.65 2.45
N THR A 64 -8.08 -7.80 3.21
CA THR A 64 -7.59 -7.36 4.52
C THR A 64 -7.67 -8.50 5.52
N ILE A 65 -6.52 -8.91 6.05
CA ILE A 65 -6.39 -9.98 7.07
C ILE A 65 -5.96 -9.46 8.44
N GLY A 66 -5.50 -8.21 8.50
CA GLY A 66 -5.04 -7.57 9.72
C GLY A 66 -4.91 -6.07 9.53
N MET A 67 -4.67 -5.37 10.64
CA MET A 67 -4.50 -3.91 10.66
C MET A 67 -3.34 -3.54 11.57
N THR A 68 -2.80 -2.34 11.41
CA THR A 68 -1.75 -1.80 12.28
C THR A 68 -2.26 -0.56 13.00
N ASN A 69 -1.90 -0.40 14.27
CA ASN A 69 -2.16 0.81 15.04
C ASN A 69 -0.93 1.18 15.87
N GLY A 70 -0.20 2.20 15.46
CA GLY A 70 1.10 2.54 16.03
C GLY A 70 2.06 1.35 15.91
N LYS A 71 2.56 0.87 17.05
CA LYS A 71 3.48 -0.29 17.14
C LYS A 71 2.79 -1.64 17.28
N ASN A 72 1.47 -1.69 17.08
CA ASN A 72 0.68 -2.91 17.28
C ASN A 72 0.16 -3.48 15.96
N LEU A 73 0.26 -4.79 15.82
CA LEU A 73 -0.48 -5.57 14.82
C LEU A 73 -1.79 -6.06 15.43
N LEU A 74 -2.90 -5.88 14.72
CA LEU A 74 -4.23 -6.28 15.16
C LEU A 74 -4.90 -7.25 14.17
N ASN A 75 -5.76 -8.12 14.70
CA ASN A 75 -6.69 -8.87 13.87
C ASN A 75 -7.89 -8.00 13.44
N PRO A 76 -8.76 -8.49 12.53
CA PRO A 76 -9.95 -7.75 12.11
C PRO A 76 -10.96 -7.46 13.24
N ALA A 77 -10.87 -8.17 14.37
CA ALA A 77 -11.68 -7.92 15.56
C ALA A 77 -11.06 -6.85 16.51
N GLY A 78 -9.90 -6.28 16.16
CA GLY A 78 -9.21 -5.26 16.96
C GLY A 78 -8.36 -5.79 18.12
N GLN A 79 -8.10 -7.09 18.18
CA GLN A 79 -7.23 -7.68 19.22
C GLN A 79 -5.76 -7.57 18.80
N VAL A 80 -4.90 -7.18 19.73
CA VAL A 80 -3.44 -7.11 19.51
C VAL A 80 -2.88 -8.52 19.37
N LEU A 81 -2.22 -8.80 18.24
CA LEU A 81 -1.59 -10.07 17.94
C LEU A 81 -0.08 -10.05 18.18
N ALA A 82 0.55 -8.91 17.89
CA ALA A 82 1.98 -8.69 18.07
C ALA A 82 2.27 -7.21 18.32
N GLU A 83 3.41 -6.95 18.94
CA GLU A 83 3.96 -5.62 19.18
C GLU A 83 5.35 -5.54 18.57
N VAL A 84 5.75 -4.37 18.08
CA VAL A 84 7.06 -4.17 17.47
C VAL A 84 7.85 -3.07 18.17
N GLU A 85 9.16 -3.22 18.26
CA GLU A 85 10.05 -2.18 18.79
C GLU A 85 11.48 -2.34 18.26
N GLY A 86 12.03 -1.30 17.63
CA GLY A 86 13.43 -1.27 17.18
C GLY A 86 13.81 -2.44 16.29
N GLY A 87 13.01 -2.71 15.26
CA GLY A 87 13.19 -3.86 14.36
C GLY A 87 12.83 -5.22 14.97
N SER A 88 12.46 -5.30 16.25
CA SER A 88 12.14 -6.57 16.92
C SER A 88 10.64 -6.81 17.00
N ILE A 89 10.24 -8.07 16.86
CA ILE A 89 8.84 -8.51 16.91
C ILE A 89 8.60 -9.30 18.19
N PHE A 90 7.59 -8.89 18.97
CA PHE A 90 7.24 -9.47 20.25
C PHE A 90 5.81 -10.02 20.23
N ARG A 91 5.62 -11.18 20.88
CA ARG A 91 4.29 -11.61 21.32
C ARG A 91 4.12 -11.23 22.79
N GLN A 92 3.20 -10.30 23.06
CA GLN A 92 2.86 -9.86 24.43
C GLN A 92 4.08 -9.43 25.27
N LYS A 93 5.06 -8.76 24.65
CA LYS A 93 6.29 -8.24 25.30
C LYS A 93 7.18 -9.26 26.04
N LYS A 94 7.05 -10.56 25.77
CA LYS A 94 7.85 -11.58 26.48
C LYS A 94 9.05 -12.06 25.67
N ASP A 95 8.81 -12.53 24.45
CA ASP A 95 9.84 -13.17 23.64
C ASP A 95 9.99 -12.46 22.29
N VAL A 96 11.25 -12.22 21.89
CA VAL A 96 11.58 -11.79 20.52
C VAL A 96 11.41 -12.99 19.60
N LEU A 97 10.50 -12.89 18.64
CA LEU A 97 10.21 -13.99 17.72
C LEU A 97 10.98 -13.87 16.41
N LEU A 98 11.09 -12.65 15.90
CA LEU A 98 11.77 -12.29 14.66
C LEU A 98 12.41 -10.91 14.81
N ARG A 99 13.36 -10.60 13.92
CA ARG A 99 13.94 -9.27 13.77
C ARG A 99 13.94 -8.84 12.31
N VAL A 100 13.93 -7.54 12.09
CA VAL A 100 14.12 -6.91 10.79
C VAL A 100 15.45 -6.16 10.81
N GLU A 101 16.36 -6.54 9.93
CA GLU A 101 17.69 -5.95 9.75
C GLU A 101 17.74 -5.29 8.36
N GLY A 102 17.49 -3.97 8.32
CA GLY A 102 17.28 -3.24 7.06
C GLY A 102 16.04 -3.77 6.34
N SER A 103 16.25 -4.48 5.23
CA SER A 103 15.19 -5.14 4.43
C SER A 103 15.05 -6.62 4.74
N ARG A 104 15.90 -7.22 5.57
CA ARG A 104 15.91 -8.67 5.81
C ARG A 104 15.10 -9.00 7.04
N VAL A 105 14.20 -9.97 6.94
CA VAL A 105 13.56 -10.59 8.09
C VAL A 105 14.40 -11.79 8.50
N VAL A 106 14.86 -11.80 9.74
CA VAL A 106 15.69 -12.86 10.30
C VAL A 106 15.01 -13.49 11.52
N ASN A 107 15.24 -14.79 11.71
CA ASN A 107 14.83 -15.48 12.93
C ASN A 107 15.84 -15.22 14.07
N ILE A 108 15.55 -15.77 15.25
CA ILE A 108 16.42 -15.64 16.44
C ILE A 108 17.83 -16.23 16.26
N SER A 109 18.02 -17.13 15.29
CA SER A 109 19.32 -17.71 14.94
C SER A 109 20.06 -16.90 13.87
N GLY A 110 19.51 -15.78 13.40
CA GLY A 110 20.08 -14.94 12.36
C GLY A 110 19.85 -15.46 10.93
N GLN A 111 19.04 -16.49 10.74
CA GLN A 111 18.72 -16.99 9.41
C GLN A 111 17.73 -16.05 8.71
N HIS A 112 18.05 -15.65 7.49
CA HIS A 112 17.19 -14.86 6.63
C HIS A 112 16.04 -15.71 6.09
N ILE A 113 14.80 -15.25 6.29
CA ILE A 113 13.58 -16.00 5.93
C ILE A 113 12.67 -15.26 4.94
N ALA A 114 12.73 -13.93 4.92
CA ALA A 114 11.92 -13.10 4.03
C ALA A 114 12.58 -11.72 3.83
N THR A 115 12.12 -10.97 2.85
CA THR A 115 12.58 -9.61 2.57
C THR A 115 11.39 -8.66 2.63
N VAL A 116 11.54 -7.52 3.32
CA VAL A 116 10.56 -6.43 3.32
C VAL A 116 11.17 -5.19 2.68
N GLU A 117 10.49 -4.64 1.69
CA GLU A 117 10.95 -3.48 0.92
C GLU A 117 10.06 -2.26 1.19
N ASN A 118 10.66 -1.09 1.10
CA ASN A 118 10.05 0.22 1.34
C ASN A 118 9.61 0.46 2.81
N GLY A 119 9.00 1.61 3.05
CA GLY A 119 8.46 2.00 4.36
C GLY A 119 9.50 2.37 5.42
N SER A 120 9.01 2.72 6.59
CA SER A 120 9.80 2.91 7.82
C SER A 120 10.18 1.56 8.46
N GLU A 121 11.12 1.58 9.41
CA GLU A 121 11.50 0.37 10.15
C GLU A 121 10.32 -0.25 10.89
N ASP A 122 9.49 0.57 11.56
CA ASP A 122 8.32 0.09 12.29
C ASP A 122 7.30 -0.57 11.35
N GLU A 123 7.04 0.01 10.19
CA GLU A 123 6.11 -0.57 9.20
C GLU A 123 6.64 -1.88 8.62
N ARG A 124 7.95 -1.96 8.32
CA ARG A 124 8.57 -3.22 7.88
C ARG A 124 8.46 -4.29 8.95
N THR A 125 8.68 -3.91 10.20
CA THR A 125 8.62 -4.81 11.36
C THR A 125 7.19 -5.27 11.61
N LEU A 126 6.19 -4.40 11.46
CA LEU A 126 4.77 -4.77 11.53
C LEU A 126 4.38 -5.76 10.43
N LEU A 127 4.83 -5.55 9.20
CA LEU A 127 4.54 -6.47 8.10
C LEU A 127 5.25 -7.82 8.28
N ALA A 128 6.47 -7.82 8.81
CA ALA A 128 7.16 -9.05 9.21
C ALA A 128 6.47 -9.77 10.39
N ALA A 129 5.90 -9.03 11.35
CA ALA A 129 5.06 -9.60 12.40
C ALA A 129 3.79 -10.23 11.82
N ALA A 130 3.19 -9.59 10.82
CA ALA A 130 2.01 -10.13 10.13
C ALA A 130 2.34 -11.44 9.40
N TYR A 131 3.49 -11.52 8.73
CA TYR A 131 3.97 -12.77 8.14
C TYR A 131 4.08 -13.89 9.18
N LEU A 132 4.65 -13.59 10.35
CA LEU A 132 4.77 -14.53 11.45
C LEU A 132 3.41 -15.00 12.00
N VAL A 133 2.39 -14.15 12.00
CA VAL A 133 1.11 -14.47 12.63
C VAL A 133 0.12 -15.14 11.66
N PHE A 134 0.14 -14.75 10.38
CA PHE A 134 -0.88 -15.16 9.41
C PHE A 134 -0.42 -16.23 8.42
N LEU A 135 0.88 -16.49 8.28
CA LEU A 135 1.42 -17.38 7.23
C LEU A 135 2.30 -18.52 7.77
N GLN A 136 2.13 -18.93 9.04
CA GLN A 136 2.76 -20.17 9.56
C GLN A 136 1.97 -21.42 9.19
#